data_AF-A0A8B8FX14-F1
#
_entry.id   AF-A0A8B8FX14-F1
#
_cell.length_a   1.000
_cell.length_b   1.000
_cell.length_c   1.000
_cell.angle_alpha   90.00
_cell.angle_beta   90.00
_cell.angle_gamma   90.00
#
_symmetry.space_group_name_H-M   'P 1'
#
loop_
_entity.id
_entity.type
_entity.pdbx_description
1 polymer ?
#
loop_
_entity_poly.entity_id
_entity_poly.type
_entity_poly.pdbx_seq_one_letter_code
_entity_poly.pdbx_strand_id
1 'polypeptide(L)'
;MLCKDKTYPCFPRVRYVNIMVYASIVSLMSRHVGTTVRIPIPDVDRARGSPRNLLAVIISYEDDMNKLYTEYGVLKHKYTRAQISPCKEKFLELDEAIKKIKDREIILREAAGHGIAGHQGFNRCN
;
A
#
# COMPACT_ATOMS: atom_id res chain seq x y z
N MET A 1 26.05 1.78 43.50
CA MET A 1 25.81 0.66 42.59
C MET A 1 24.51 0.93 41.82
N LEU A 2 24.68 1.28 40.54
CA LEU A 2 23.77 1.19 39.39
C LEU A 2 22.25 1.31 39.61
N CYS A 3 21.73 2.53 39.46
CA CYS A 3 20.36 2.77 38.98
C CYS A 3 20.28 2.46 37.48
N LYS A 4 19.27 1.68 37.09
CA LYS A 4 19.01 1.21 35.73
C LYS A 4 18.44 2.29 34.80
N ASP A 5 19.00 2.35 33.59
CA ASP A 5 18.36 2.49 32.28
C ASP A 5 17.04 3.26 32.19
N LYS A 6 17.10 4.60 32.06
CA LYS A 6 16.08 5.45 31.41
C LYS A 6 16.71 6.72 30.83
N THR A 7 17.43 6.62 29.72
CA THR A 7 17.81 7.80 28.91
C THR A 7 16.68 8.19 27.96
N TYR A 8 15.65 8.84 28.50
CA TYR A 8 14.82 9.75 27.68
C TYR A 8 15.44 11.15 27.82
N PRO A 9 15.91 11.81 26.76
CA PRO A 9 16.33 13.18 26.88
C PRO A 9 15.11 14.07 27.21
N CYS A 10 15.25 14.77 28.33
CA CYS A 10 14.38 15.84 28.80
C CYS A 10 14.12 16.84 27.67
N PHE A 11 12.85 17.11 27.35
CA PHE A 11 12.42 18.07 26.34
C PHE A 11 12.66 19.51 26.81
N PRO A 12 13.49 20.33 26.12
CA PRO A 12 13.34 21.78 26.16
C PRO A 12 12.32 22.21 25.09
N ARG A 13 11.43 23.10 25.53
CA ARG A 13 10.31 23.70 24.82
C ARG A 13 10.78 24.63 23.70
N VAL A 14 11.08 24.12 22.49
CA VAL A 14 11.35 24.99 21.32
C VAL A 14 10.85 24.39 19.98
N ARG A 15 9.81 25.05 19.43
CA ARG A 15 9.36 25.11 18.01
C ARG A 15 8.81 23.85 17.31
N TYR A 16 7.47 23.84 17.23
CA TYR A 16 6.63 22.98 16.38
C TYR A 16 6.85 23.24 14.87
N VAL A 17 7.90 22.70 14.25
CA VAL A 17 7.96 22.61 12.77
C VAL A 17 8.58 21.29 12.27
N ASN A 18 9.27 20.52 13.10
CA ASN A 18 10.10 19.39 12.62
C ASN A 18 9.51 17.98 12.79
N ILE A 19 8.27 17.83 13.25
CA ILE A 19 7.67 16.49 13.46
C ILE A 19 7.18 15.88 12.13
N MET A 20 6.74 16.71 11.17
CA MET A 20 6.24 16.24 9.87
C MET A 20 7.36 15.74 8.95
N VAL A 21 8.56 16.32 9.04
CA VAL A 21 9.71 15.92 8.20
C VAL A 21 10.28 14.57 8.65
N TYR A 22 10.43 14.35 9.96
CA TYR A 22 10.96 13.09 10.49
C TYR A 22 10.04 11.89 10.25
N ALA A 23 8.72 12.05 10.45
CA ALA A 23 7.75 10.98 10.19
C ALA A 23 7.72 10.57 8.70
N SER A 24 7.91 11.54 7.81
CA SER A 24 8.03 11.29 6.37
C SER A 24 9.26 10.44 6.06
N ILE A 25 10.45 10.83 6.57
CA ILE A 25 11.73 10.15 6.34
C ILE A 25 11.74 8.72 6.92
N VAL A 26 11.09 8.48 8.07
CA VAL A 26 10.98 7.14 8.67
C VAL A 26 10.03 6.23 7.89
N SER A 27 8.88 6.75 7.41
CA SER A 27 8.03 6.00 6.48
C SER A 27 8.71 5.75 5.13
N LEU A 28 9.80 6.47 4.85
CA LEU A 28 10.56 6.38 3.62
C LEU A 28 11.55 5.19 3.60
N MET A 29 11.95 4.64 4.75
CA MET A 29 13.05 3.65 4.83
C MET A 29 12.64 2.16 4.74
N SER A 30 11.36 1.81 4.63
CA SER A 30 10.92 0.41 4.70
C SER A 30 10.30 -0.17 3.42
N ARG A 31 10.71 0.28 2.22
CA ARG A 31 10.20 -0.29 0.95
C ARG A 31 11.05 -1.48 0.52
N HIS A 32 10.87 -2.59 1.21
CA HIS A 32 11.46 -3.87 0.83
C HIS A 32 10.48 -4.61 -0.08
N VAL A 33 11.00 -5.41 -1.01
CA VAL A 33 10.20 -6.40 -1.74
C VAL A 33 9.46 -7.27 -0.70
N GLY A 34 8.17 -7.49 -0.91
CA GLY A 34 7.31 -8.20 0.06
C GLY A 34 6.59 -7.30 1.06
N THR A 35 6.77 -5.98 0.96
CA THR A 35 5.98 -5.03 1.74
C THR A 35 4.59 -4.87 1.12
N THR A 36 3.57 -4.92 1.97
CA THR A 36 2.19 -4.60 1.62
C THR A 36 1.99 -3.10 1.50
N VAL A 37 1.30 -2.68 0.46
CA VAL A 37 1.03 -1.30 0.12
C VAL A 37 -0.44 -1.10 -0.21
N ARG A 38 -0.91 0.13 -0.04
CA ARG A 38 -2.23 0.60 -0.42
C ARG A 38 -2.11 1.47 -1.64
N ILE A 39 -2.97 1.24 -2.61
CA ILE A 39 -3.09 2.03 -3.82
C ILE A 39 -4.45 2.74 -3.76
N PRO A 40 -4.51 4.09 -3.78
CA PRO A 40 -5.77 4.80 -3.83
C PRO A 40 -6.44 4.60 -5.19
N ILE A 41 -7.74 4.29 -5.18
CA ILE A 41 -8.54 4.15 -6.41
C ILE A 41 -9.17 5.51 -6.70
N PRO A 42 -8.99 6.07 -7.92
CA PRO A 42 -9.62 7.33 -8.29
C PRO A 42 -11.15 7.17 -8.36
N ASP A 43 -11.88 8.25 -8.12
CA ASP A 43 -13.34 8.20 -8.05
C ASP A 43 -14.01 7.71 -9.35
N VAL A 44 -13.38 7.94 -10.51
CA VAL A 44 -13.88 7.48 -11.82
C VAL A 44 -13.87 5.95 -11.95
N ASP A 45 -12.88 5.29 -11.35
CA ASP A 45 -12.75 3.84 -11.39
C ASP A 45 -13.44 3.15 -10.20
N ARG A 46 -13.95 3.94 -9.25
CA ARG A 46 -14.55 3.45 -8.01
C ARG A 46 -16.05 3.22 -8.20
N ALA A 47 -16.49 1.97 -8.10
CA ALA A 47 -17.91 1.65 -8.03
C ALA A 47 -18.53 2.09 -6.69
N ARG A 48 -19.85 2.28 -6.68
CA ARG A 48 -20.59 2.77 -5.51
C ARG A 48 -20.56 1.72 -4.39
N GLY A 49 -19.84 2.02 -3.31
CA GLY A 49 -19.68 1.11 -2.17
C GLY A 49 -18.38 0.29 -2.21
N SER A 50 -17.56 0.43 -3.26
CA SER A 50 -16.23 -0.18 -3.29
C SER A 50 -15.27 0.50 -2.30
N PRO A 51 -14.26 -0.23 -1.79
CA PRO A 51 -13.24 0.33 -0.93
C PRO A 51 -12.47 1.46 -1.64
N ARG A 52 -11.97 2.43 -0.87
CA ARG A 52 -11.16 3.54 -1.42
C ARG A 52 -9.76 3.13 -1.83
N ASN A 53 -9.25 2.03 -1.27
CA ASN A 53 -7.87 1.59 -1.42
C ASN A 53 -7.83 0.12 -1.82
N LEU A 54 -7.00 -0.19 -2.80
CA LEU A 54 -6.62 -1.55 -3.19
C LEU A 54 -5.39 -1.98 -2.39
N LEU A 55 -5.34 -3.23 -1.96
CA LEU A 55 -4.18 -3.82 -1.29
C LEU A 55 -3.30 -4.54 -2.29
N ALA A 56 -1.98 -4.33 -2.21
CA ALA A 56 -1.02 -4.97 -3.08
C ALA A 56 0.31 -5.25 -2.36
N VAL A 57 1.15 -6.12 -2.92
CA VAL A 57 2.51 -6.40 -2.47
C VAL A 57 3.50 -5.94 -3.52
N ILE A 58 4.62 -5.36 -3.07
CA ILE A 58 5.73 -5.02 -3.97
C ILE A 58 6.48 -6.30 -4.35
N ILE A 59 6.50 -6.62 -5.64
CA ILE A 59 7.20 -7.79 -6.20
C ILE A 59 8.63 -7.41 -6.61
N SER A 60 8.76 -6.31 -7.34
CA SER A 60 10.05 -5.86 -7.86
C SER A 60 10.07 -4.34 -8.03
N TYR A 61 11.29 -3.83 -8.15
CA TYR A 61 11.59 -2.43 -8.37
C TYR A 61 12.37 -2.30 -9.68
N GLU A 62 11.87 -1.52 -10.62
CA GLU A 62 12.48 -1.24 -11.92
C GLU A 62 12.37 0.25 -12.21
N ASP A 63 13.49 0.93 -12.47
CA ASP A 63 13.54 2.34 -12.93
C ASP A 63 12.70 3.30 -12.08
N ASP A 64 12.84 3.21 -10.76
CA ASP A 64 12.05 3.98 -9.77
C ASP A 64 10.54 3.70 -9.69
N MET A 65 10.09 2.69 -10.43
CA MET A 65 8.71 2.24 -10.43
C MET A 65 8.60 0.85 -9.80
N ASN A 66 7.51 0.65 -9.06
CA ASN A 66 7.25 -0.57 -8.31
C ASN A 66 6.26 -1.43 -9.11
N LYS A 67 6.61 -2.70 -9.34
CA LYS A 67 5.65 -3.71 -9.81
C LYS A 67 4.89 -4.28 -8.62
N LEU A 68 3.57 -4.30 -8.74
CA LEU A 68 2.67 -4.63 -7.65
C LEU A 68 1.83 -5.86 -7.97
N TYR A 69 1.70 -6.74 -6.99
CA TYR A 69 0.83 -7.90 -7.02
C TYR A 69 -0.41 -7.67 -6.16
N THR A 70 -1.57 -8.05 -6.66
CA THR A 70 -2.82 -8.08 -5.90
C THR A 70 -3.34 -9.51 -5.86
N GLU A 71 -4.29 -9.81 -4.97
CA GLU A 71 -4.92 -11.13 -4.88
C GLU A 71 -5.52 -11.62 -6.23
N TYR A 72 -5.87 -10.69 -7.12
CA TYR A 72 -6.49 -10.97 -8.42
C TYR A 72 -5.47 -11.08 -9.57
N GLY A 73 -4.21 -10.67 -9.36
CA GLY A 73 -3.19 -10.67 -10.41
C GLY A 73 -2.15 -9.56 -10.29
N VAL A 74 -1.24 -9.52 -11.26
CA VAL A 74 -0.19 -8.51 -11.36
C VAL A 74 -0.75 -7.25 -12.02
N LEU A 75 -0.52 -6.08 -11.41
CA LEU A 75 -0.94 -4.82 -12.00
C LEU A 75 -0.08 -4.47 -13.21
N LYS A 76 -0.72 -4.24 -14.35
CA LYS A 76 -0.06 -3.87 -15.61
C LYS A 76 0.69 -2.54 -15.51
N HIS A 77 0.14 -1.59 -14.76
CA HIS A 77 0.76 -0.29 -14.53
C HIS A 77 1.80 -0.38 -13.41
N LYS A 78 2.98 0.21 -13.62
CA LYS A 78 3.98 0.36 -12.57
C LYS A 78 3.69 1.63 -11.76
N TYR A 79 3.93 1.58 -10.45
CA TYR A 79 3.58 2.70 -9.57
C TYR A 79 4.81 3.40 -9.01
N THR A 80 4.73 4.72 -8.98
CA THR A 80 5.74 5.54 -8.30
C THR A 80 5.55 5.47 -6.79
N ARG A 81 6.56 5.98 -6.09
CA ARG A 81 6.54 6.08 -4.64
C ARG A 81 5.36 6.88 -4.09
N ALA A 82 5.06 8.01 -4.72
CA ALA A 82 4.03 8.95 -4.26
C ALA A 82 2.61 8.41 -4.41
N GLN A 83 2.41 7.47 -5.33
CA GLN A 83 1.10 6.89 -5.61
C GLN A 83 0.72 5.76 -4.64
N ILE A 84 1.64 5.28 -3.81
CA ILE A 84 1.38 4.13 -2.92
C ILE A 84 1.79 4.40 -1.49
N SER A 85 0.98 3.91 -0.56
CA SER A 85 1.19 4.07 0.88
C SER A 85 1.54 2.73 1.52
N PRO A 86 2.66 2.60 2.25
CA PRO A 86 3.00 1.34 2.92
C PRO A 86 1.99 1.00 4.04
N CYS A 87 1.67 -0.28 4.17
CA CYS A 87 0.93 -0.82 5.31
C CYS A 87 1.89 -1.27 6.41
N LYS A 88 1.46 -1.10 7.67
CA LYS A 88 2.18 -1.70 8.82
C LYS A 88 1.95 -3.21 8.92
N GLU A 89 0.78 -3.65 8.46
CA GLU A 89 0.32 -5.05 8.52
C GLU A 89 0.54 -5.77 7.20
N LYS A 90 0.95 -7.04 7.26
CA LYS A 90 1.14 -7.91 6.11
C LYS A 90 -0.13 -8.73 5.88
N PHE A 91 -0.92 -8.31 4.89
CA PHE A 91 -2.14 -9.02 4.45
C PHE A 91 -1.90 -10.08 3.37
N LEU A 92 -0.79 -9.98 2.65
CA LEU A 92 -0.49 -10.79 1.47
C LEU A 92 0.97 -11.26 1.57
N GLU A 93 1.21 -12.54 1.30
CA GLU A 93 2.55 -13.14 1.34
C GLU A 93 3.25 -13.05 -0.02
N LEU A 94 4.56 -12.83 0.01
CA LEU A 94 5.38 -12.74 -1.20
C LEU A 94 5.47 -14.09 -1.93
N ASP A 95 5.58 -15.20 -1.21
CA ASP A 95 5.72 -16.53 -1.79
C ASP A 95 4.51 -16.94 -2.64
N GLU A 96 3.29 -16.60 -2.19
CA GLU A 96 2.08 -16.81 -2.97
C GLU A 96 2.04 -15.92 -4.21
N ALA A 97 2.46 -14.65 -4.05
CA ALA A 97 2.54 -13.72 -5.16
C ALA A 97 3.47 -14.29 -6.25
N ILE A 98 4.68 -14.74 -5.90
CA ILE A 98 5.66 -15.24 -6.87
C ILE A 98 5.15 -16.45 -7.66
N LYS A 99 4.44 -17.37 -6.99
CA LYS A 99 3.85 -18.56 -7.65
C LYS A 99 2.79 -18.15 -8.68
N LYS A 100 1.97 -17.15 -8.36
CA LYS A 100 0.83 -16.69 -9.17
C LYS A 100 1.16 -15.56 -10.16
N ILE A 101 2.40 -15.07 -10.21
CA ILE A 101 2.83 -14.02 -11.16
C ILE A 101 2.47 -14.37 -12.61
N LYS A 102 2.50 -15.66 -12.97
CA LYS A 102 2.26 -16.13 -14.35
C LYS A 102 0.78 -16.19 -14.75
N ASP A 103 -0.13 -15.98 -13.81
CA ASP A 103 -1.53 -16.36 -14.02
C ASP A 103 -2.35 -15.26 -14.71
N ARG A 104 -2.12 -13.97 -14.41
CA ARG A 104 -2.94 -12.89 -14.95
C ARG A 104 -2.34 -11.49 -14.75
N GLU A 105 -2.29 -10.71 -15.82
CA GLU A 105 -2.13 -9.26 -15.76
C GLU A 105 -3.50 -8.58 -15.69
N ILE A 106 -3.67 -7.63 -14.77
CA ILE A 106 -4.93 -6.91 -14.58
C ILE A 106 -4.72 -5.39 -14.54
N ILE A 107 -5.78 -4.65 -14.85
CA ILE A 107 -5.82 -3.19 -14.77
C ILE A 107 -6.42 -2.78 -13.42
N LEU A 108 -6.04 -1.61 -12.89
CA LEU A 108 -6.56 -1.10 -11.61
C LEU A 108 -8.10 -1.06 -11.55
N ARG A 109 -8.76 -0.67 -12.65
CA ARG A 109 -10.23 -0.67 -12.74
C ARG A 109 -10.84 -2.07 -12.57
N GLU A 110 -10.22 -3.07 -13.19
CA GLU A 110 -10.66 -4.47 -13.08
C GLU A 110 -10.46 -4.98 -11.64
N ALA A 111 -9.31 -4.69 -11.04
CA ALA A 111 -9.03 -4.98 -9.64
C ALA A 111 -10.03 -4.30 -8.68
N ALA A 112 -10.41 -3.05 -8.95
CA ALA A 112 -11.42 -2.30 -8.18
C ALA A 112 -12.84 -2.87 -8.35
N GLY A 113 -13.13 -3.47 -9.51
CA GLY A 113 -14.42 -4.07 -9.86
C GLY A 113 -14.66 -5.45 -9.25
N HIS A 114 -13.63 -6.11 -8.70
CA HIS A 114 -13.77 -7.39 -8.00
C HIS A 114 -14.36 -7.27 -6.58
N GLY A 115 -14.61 -6.05 -6.09
CA GLY A 115 -15.26 -5.81 -4.81
C GLY A 115 -16.76 -6.15 -4.79
N ILE A 116 -17.37 -6.05 -3.61
CA ILE A 116 -18.78 -6.37 -3.33
C ILE A 116 -19.76 -5.63 -4.27
N ALA A 117 -19.40 -4.40 -4.67
CA ALA A 117 -20.24 -3.56 -5.53
C ALA A 117 -20.12 -3.90 -7.03
N GLY A 118 -19.19 -4.78 -7.43
CA GLY A 118 -18.94 -5.08 -8.84
C GLY A 118 -18.40 -3.88 -9.63
N HIS A 119 -18.62 -3.91 -10.94
CA HIS A 119 -18.38 -2.78 -11.83
C HIS A 119 -19.51 -1.75 -11.70
N GLN A 120 -19.38 -0.58 -12.34
CA GLN A 120 -20.40 0.47 -12.30
C GLN A 120 -21.81 -0.10 -12.61
N GLY A 121 -22.73 0.00 -11.64
CA GLY A 121 -24.07 -0.57 -11.75
C GLY A 121 -24.82 -0.53 -10.43
N PHE A 122 -26.12 -0.83 -10.49
CA PHE A 122 -26.95 -1.03 -9.29
C PHE A 122 -27.03 -2.52 -8.99
N ASN A 123 -26.59 -2.94 -7.80
CA ASN A 123 -26.89 -4.27 -7.30
C ASN A 123 -28.36 -4.31 -6.86
N ARG A 124 -29.17 -5.10 -7.56
CA ARG A 124 -30.55 -5.38 -7.14
C ARG A 124 -30.51 -6.37 -5.98
N CYS A 125 -31.16 -6.02 -4.87
CA CYS A 125 -31.40 -6.96 -3.78
C CYS A 125 -32.46 -7.96 -4.26
N ASN A 126 -32.26 -9.24 -3.96
CA ASN A 126 -33.25 -10.30 -4.21
C ASN A 126 -33.98 -10.62 -2.91
#